data_AF-A0A354TA82-F1
#
_entry.id   AF-A0A354TA82-F1
#
_cell.length_a   1.000
_cell.length_b   1.000
_cell.length_c   1.000
_cell.angle_alpha   90.00
_cell.angle_beta   90.00
_cell.angle_gamma   90.00
#
_symmetry.space_group_name_H-M   'P 1'
#
loop_
_entity.id
_entity.type
_entity.pdbx_description
1 polymer ?
#
loop_
_entity_poly.entity_id
_entity_poly.type
_entity_poly.pdbx_seq_one_letter_code
_entity_poly.pdbx_strand_id
1 'polypeptide(L)'
;PDGSFGGDKNAPATIEETAVALQALSHRSTDAPIRIQQATQWLLNTTAEGTRFPSAPIGLYFARLWYHEQLYPVIWTLGALHAARHALLREKH
;
A
#
# COMPACT_ATOMS: atom_id res chain seq x y z
N PRO A 1 3.86 -2.12 15.11
CA PRO A 1 2.96 -1.94 13.94
C PRO A 1 3.20 -3.06 12.91
N ASP A 2 2.14 -3.56 12.28
CA ASP A 2 2.11 -4.73 11.40
C ASP A 2 2.53 -4.46 9.94
N GLY A 3 2.89 -3.21 9.62
CA GLY A 3 3.32 -2.79 8.28
C GLY A 3 2.26 -2.06 7.47
N SER A 4 1.03 -1.98 7.98
CA SER A 4 -0.10 -1.36 7.31
C SER A 4 -0.18 0.15 7.50
N PHE A 5 -0.99 0.81 6.66
CA PHE A 5 -1.30 2.23 6.76
C PHE A 5 -2.81 2.48 6.68
N GLY A 6 -3.26 3.49 7.43
CA GLY A 6 -4.60 4.04 7.41
C GLY A 6 -4.56 5.57 7.46
N GLY A 7 -5.67 6.23 7.13
CA GLY A 7 -5.73 7.70 7.00
C GLY A 7 -5.45 8.54 8.26
N ASP A 8 -5.46 7.94 9.44
CA ASP A 8 -5.02 8.55 10.72
C ASP A 8 -4.68 7.44 11.74
N LYS A 9 -4.14 7.80 12.91
CA LYS A 9 -3.72 6.89 14.00
C LYS A 9 -4.78 5.88 14.45
N ASN A 10 -6.06 6.21 14.26
CA ASN A 10 -7.21 5.42 14.69
C ASN A 10 -7.99 4.84 13.51
N ALA A 11 -7.61 5.19 12.27
CA ALA A 11 -8.28 4.67 11.09
C ALA A 11 -7.91 3.20 10.88
N PRO A 12 -8.85 2.35 10.43
CA PRO A 12 -8.49 1.01 9.99
C PRO A 12 -7.52 1.09 8.81
N ALA A 13 -6.63 0.12 8.71
CA ALA A 13 -5.75 0.03 7.55
C ALA A 13 -6.52 -0.45 6.32
N THR A 14 -6.12 0.04 5.15
CA THR A 14 -6.69 -0.36 3.86
C THR A 14 -5.62 -0.79 2.87
N ILE A 15 -6.02 -1.54 1.84
CA ILE A 15 -5.15 -1.92 0.73
C ILE A 15 -4.65 -0.66 0.02
N GLU A 16 -5.56 0.28 -0.20
CA GLU A 16 -5.33 1.51 -0.94
C GLU A 16 -4.30 2.41 -0.26
N GLU A 17 -4.48 2.70 1.03
CA GLU A 17 -3.58 3.57 1.79
C GLU A 17 -2.22 2.91 1.99
N THR A 18 -2.20 1.60 2.26
CA THR A 18 -0.95 0.83 2.38
C THR A 18 -0.19 0.78 1.07
N ALA A 19 -0.87 0.59 -0.06
CA ALA A 19 -0.26 0.59 -1.38
C ALA A 19 0.36 1.95 -1.73
N VAL A 20 -0.38 3.05 -1.52
CA VAL A 20 0.13 4.41 -1.76
C VAL A 20 1.34 4.73 -0.88
N ALA A 21 1.27 4.38 0.41
CA ALA A 21 2.38 4.58 1.34
C ALA A 21 3.62 3.75 0.95
N LEU A 22 3.44 2.47 0.64
CA LEU A 22 4.53 1.59 0.18
C LEU A 22 5.19 2.12 -1.09
N GLN A 23 4.40 2.56 -2.07
CA GLN A 23 4.92 3.13 -3.30
C GLN A 23 5.76 4.39 -3.04
N ALA A 24 5.28 5.28 -2.17
CA ALA A 24 6.01 6.49 -1.79
C ALA A 24 7.33 6.17 -1.07
N LEU A 25 7.31 5.23 -0.11
CA LEU A 25 8.51 4.78 0.60
C LEU A 25 9.54 4.17 -0.36
N SER A 26 9.08 3.35 -1.30
CA SER A 26 9.92 2.64 -2.27
C SER A 26 10.60 3.58 -3.29
N HIS A 27 10.00 4.73 -3.58
CA HIS A 27 10.62 5.76 -4.43
C HIS A 27 11.61 6.65 -3.68
N ARG A 28 11.44 6.84 -2.36
CA ARG A 28 12.21 7.82 -1.59
C ARG A 28 13.38 7.23 -0.80
N SER A 29 13.36 5.96 -0.40
CA SER A 29 14.29 5.45 0.61
C SER A 29 14.96 4.13 0.27
N THR A 30 16.29 4.14 0.40
CA THR A 30 17.15 3.04 0.86
C THR A 30 17.23 2.96 2.40
N ASP A 31 16.58 3.90 3.11
CA ASP A 31 16.74 4.08 4.57
C ASP A 31 15.65 3.40 5.41
N ALA A 32 14.69 2.72 4.77
CA ALA A 32 13.58 2.07 5.47
C ALA A 32 13.23 0.67 4.91
N PRO A 33 14.20 -0.22 4.64
CA PRO A 33 13.94 -1.54 4.07
C PRO A 33 12.96 -2.37 4.89
N ILE A 34 13.09 -2.30 6.22
CA ILE A 34 12.22 -3.02 7.14
C ILE A 34 10.77 -2.58 6.96
N ARG A 35 10.52 -1.28 6.74
CA ARG A 35 9.15 -0.77 6.51
C ARG A 35 8.60 -1.20 5.16
N ILE A 36 9.44 -1.16 4.13
CA ILE A 36 9.08 -1.62 2.78
C ILE A 36 8.72 -3.13 2.83
N GLN A 37 9.52 -3.95 3.50
CA GLN A 37 9.27 -5.38 3.67
C GLN A 37 7.99 -5.66 4.46
N GLN A 38 7.77 -4.97 5.59
CA GLN A 38 6.58 -5.14 6.42
C GLN A 38 5.30 -4.79 5.64
N ALA A 39 5.28 -3.65 4.96
CA ALA A 39 4.14 -3.22 4.16
C ALA A 39 3.90 -4.14 2.94
N THR A 40 4.96 -4.61 2.31
CA THR A 40 4.88 -5.61 1.22
C THR A 40 4.23 -6.89 1.71
N GLN A 41 4.69 -7.45 2.84
CA GLN A 41 4.12 -8.67 3.40
C GLN A 41 2.67 -8.49 3.82
N TRP A 42 2.32 -7.33 4.38
CA TRP A 42 0.96 -7.02 4.75
C TRP A 42 0.02 -7.00 3.52
N LEU A 43 0.45 -6.40 2.40
CA LEU A 43 -0.34 -6.40 1.16
C LEU A 43 -0.50 -7.80 0.57
N LEU A 44 0.56 -8.61 0.54
CA LEU A 44 0.48 -10.00 0.04
C LEU A 44 -0.54 -10.81 0.85
N ASN A 45 -0.47 -10.72 2.19
CA ASN A 45 -1.40 -11.42 3.07
C ASN A 45 -2.85 -10.91 2.90
N THR A 46 -3.04 -9.59 2.93
CA THR A 46 -4.38 -8.97 2.90
C THR A 46 -5.07 -9.16 1.55
N THR A 47 -4.30 -9.25 0.47
CA THR A 47 -4.84 -9.54 -0.87
C THR A 47 -5.01 -11.03 -1.15
N ALA A 48 -4.75 -11.89 -0.17
CA ALA A 48 -4.70 -13.34 -0.33
C ALA A 48 -3.83 -13.73 -1.55
N GLU A 49 -2.60 -13.22 -1.58
CA GLU A 49 -1.63 -13.41 -2.65
C GLU A 49 -2.16 -13.00 -4.04
N GLY A 50 -2.90 -11.88 -4.08
CA GLY A 50 -3.44 -11.31 -5.32
C GLY A 50 -4.74 -11.95 -5.81
N THR A 51 -5.46 -12.68 -4.97
CA THR A 51 -6.76 -13.28 -5.33
C THR A 51 -7.97 -12.49 -4.83
N ARG A 52 -7.78 -11.55 -3.90
CA ARG A 52 -8.85 -10.72 -3.33
C ARG A 52 -8.42 -9.27 -3.16
N PHE A 53 -9.30 -8.35 -3.56
CA PHE A 53 -9.07 -6.91 -3.46
C PHE A 53 -10.36 -6.20 -3.02
N PRO A 54 -10.80 -6.35 -1.76
CA PRO A 54 -11.92 -5.58 -1.25
C PRO A 54 -11.57 -4.09 -1.29
N SER A 55 -12.34 -3.31 -2.05
CA SER A 55 -12.12 -1.87 -2.15
C SER A 55 -12.53 -1.16 -0.87
N ALA A 56 -11.71 -0.23 -0.41
CA ALA A 56 -12.02 0.71 0.65
C ALA A 56 -12.12 2.14 0.09
N PRO A 57 -12.91 3.02 0.71
CA PRO A 57 -12.91 4.42 0.34
C PRO A 57 -11.55 5.04 0.61
N ILE A 58 -11.05 5.79 -0.36
CA ILE A 58 -9.77 6.50 -0.26
C ILE A 58 -9.88 7.86 -0.91
N GLY A 59 -9.59 8.89 -0.12
CA GLY A 59 -9.67 10.26 -0.56
C GLY A 59 -11.10 10.80 -0.55
N LEU A 60 -11.16 12.11 -0.30
CA LEU A 60 -12.38 12.86 -0.06
C LEU A 60 -12.70 13.65 -1.34
N TYR A 61 -13.34 13.03 -2.34
CA TYR A 61 -13.76 13.75 -3.55
C TYR A 61 -14.95 14.67 -3.21
N PHE A 62 -14.85 15.95 -3.57
CA PHE A 62 -15.88 17.00 -3.38
C PHE A 62 -16.31 17.34 -1.94
N ALA A 63 -15.46 17.13 -0.93
CA ALA A 63 -15.77 17.50 0.47
C ALA A 63 -17.01 16.80 1.09
N ARG A 64 -17.70 15.91 0.35
CA ARG A 64 -19.02 15.38 0.73
C ARG A 64 -19.30 13.93 0.30
N LEU A 65 -18.44 13.25 -0.46
CA LEU A 65 -18.66 11.87 -0.89
C LEU A 65 -17.37 11.03 -0.81
N TRP A 66 -17.45 9.92 -0.07
CA TRP A 66 -16.43 8.87 -0.07
C TRP A 66 -16.61 8.03 -1.34
N TYR A 67 -15.62 8.05 -2.23
CA TYR A 67 -15.62 7.24 -3.46
C TYR A 67 -14.72 6.02 -3.26
N HIS A 68 -15.18 4.87 -3.75
CA HIS A 68 -14.36 3.67 -3.87
C HIS A 68 -14.52 3.14 -5.29
N GLU A 69 -13.42 2.71 -5.90
CA GLU A 69 -13.41 2.11 -7.23
C GLU A 69 -12.89 0.68 -7.11
N GLN A 70 -13.53 -0.28 -7.78
CA GLN A 70 -13.15 -1.69 -7.68
C GLN A 70 -11.72 -1.95 -8.16
N LEU A 71 -11.22 -1.11 -9.06
CA LEU A 71 -9.89 -1.25 -9.65
C LEU A 71 -8.77 -0.60 -8.83
N TYR A 72 -9.05 0.35 -7.94
CA TYR A 72 -8.01 1.01 -7.14
C TYR A 72 -7.14 0.05 -6.32
N PRO A 73 -7.71 -0.86 -5.51
CA PRO A 73 -6.88 -1.77 -4.73
C PRO A 73 -6.00 -2.67 -5.62
N VAL A 74 -6.46 -3.03 -6.82
CA VAL A 74 -5.68 -3.84 -7.77
C VAL A 74 -4.53 -3.03 -8.36
N ILE A 75 -4.83 -1.88 -8.97
CA ILE A 75 -3.86 -1.06 -9.70
C ILE A 75 -2.78 -0.55 -8.74
N TRP A 76 -3.19 -0.07 -7.57
CA TRP A 76 -2.24 0.50 -6.61
C TRP A 76 -1.40 -0.56 -5.93
N THR A 77 -1.97 -1.73 -5.60
CA THR A 77 -1.15 -2.85 -5.10
C THR A 77 -0.07 -3.25 -6.10
N LEU A 78 -0.44 -3.37 -7.38
CA LEU A 78 0.52 -3.73 -8.43
C LEU A 78 1.65 -2.69 -8.54
N GLY A 79 1.30 -1.40 -8.58
CA GLY A 79 2.28 -0.31 -8.62
C GLY A 79 3.20 -0.29 -7.40
N ALA A 80 2.64 -0.52 -6.21
CA ALA A 80 3.38 -0.54 -4.96
C ALA A 80 4.36 -1.72 -4.88
N LEU A 81 3.92 -2.93 -5.22
CA LEU A 81 4.77 -4.13 -5.23
C LEU A 81 5.88 -4.03 -6.28
N HIS A 82 5.59 -3.44 -7.44
CA HIS A 82 6.61 -3.16 -8.45
C HIS A 82 7.69 -2.21 -7.91
N ALA A 83 7.30 -1.09 -7.31
CA ALA A 83 8.24 -0.14 -6.71
C ALA A 83 9.06 -0.77 -5.57
N ALA A 84 8.40 -1.53 -4.69
CA ALA A 84 9.04 -2.21 -3.56
C ALA A 84 10.09 -3.23 -4.02
N ARG A 85 9.78 -4.02 -5.07
CA ARG A 85 10.74 -4.93 -5.69
C ARG A 85 11.98 -4.19 -6.16
N HIS A 86 11.83 -3.06 -6.84
CA HIS A 86 12.96 -2.25 -7.30
C HIS A 86 13.77 -1.64 -6.14
N ALA A 87 13.13 -1.22 -5.05
CA ALA A 87 13.81 -0.70 -3.87
C ALA A 87 14.64 -1.79 -3.16
N LEU A 88 14.02 -2.94 -2.86
CA LEU A 88 14.67 -4.03 -2.12
C LEU A 88 15.80 -4.73 -2.89
N LEU A 89 15.74 -4.73 -4.23
CA LEU A 89 16.85 -5.24 -5.05
C LEU A 89 18.04 -4.28 -5.08
N ARG A 90 17.81 -2.97 -5.00
CA ARG A 90 18.90 -1.97 -4.99
C ARG A 90 19.73 -2.02 -3.69
N GLU A 91 19.12 -2.34 -2.56
CA GLU A 91 19.85 -2.46 -1.29
C GLU A 91 20.72 -3.73 -1.15
N LYS A 92 20.46 -4.78 -1.95
CA LYS A 92 21.25 -6.00 -1.90
C LYS A 92 22.62 -5.87 -2.59
N HIS A 93 22.85 -4.74 -3.28
CA HIS A 93 24.07 -4.41 -4.02
C HIS A 93 24.78 -3.24 -3.35
#